data_AF-A0A257RGU6-F1
#
_entry.id   AF-A0A257RGU6-F1
#
_cell.length_a   1.000
_cell.length_b   1.000
_cell.length_c   1.000
_cell.angle_alpha   90.00
_cell.angle_beta   90.00
_cell.angle_gamma   90.00
#
_symmetry.space_group_name_H-M   'P 1'
#
loop_
_entity.id
_entity.type
_entity.pdbx_description
1 polymer ?
#
loop_
_entity_poly.entity_id
_entity_poly.type
_entity_poly.pdbx_seq_one_letter_code
_entity_poly.pdbx_strand_id
1 'polypeptide(L)'
;AFNGRRTMPEALADVVARVAAEVVVLSYNNESWLTYDELHDLCAARGHVEVLAFDSARYVGARIGIHDPAGRRVGTVSHTRNTEYVVVCGPRARVRRMVGAVASATTPPRAERVGPGATLVTLSGGPGVPARPVGSTRDGATIARVRQLVNALPAFHPAAVCPDDLTVPYVLAFYRTPGTAPFARVGFQLGGCPHATVSHGARVVAPPLGGPRLLATFTLIQTLVEHHPSRT
;
A
#
# COMPACT_ATOMS: atom_id res chain seq x y z
N ALA A 1 -22.65 18.26 7.05
CA ALA A 1 -21.84 18.76 8.19
C ALA A 1 -20.71 17.79 8.49
N PHE A 2 -19.52 18.27 8.88
CA PHE A 2 -18.32 17.43 9.03
C PHE A 2 -18.31 16.53 10.28
N ASN A 3 -18.95 16.94 11.38
CA ASN A 3 -18.83 16.27 12.67
C ASN A 3 -19.82 15.11 12.88
N GLY A 4 -20.20 14.40 11.82
CA GLY A 4 -21.14 13.30 11.91
C GLY A 4 -20.86 12.20 10.88
N ARG A 5 -20.82 10.95 11.34
CA ARG A 5 -20.50 9.78 10.48
C ARG A 5 -21.37 9.68 9.24
N ARG A 6 -22.67 9.98 9.37
CA ARG A 6 -23.64 9.93 8.27
C ARG A 6 -23.52 11.12 7.32
N THR A 7 -23.09 12.29 7.80
CA THR A 7 -23.17 13.56 7.05
C THR A 7 -21.82 14.04 6.52
N MET A 8 -20.73 13.45 7.01
CA MET A 8 -19.37 13.81 6.63
C MET A 8 -19.02 13.42 5.19
N PRO A 9 -19.35 12.21 4.68
CA PRO A 9 -19.00 11.83 3.31
C PRO A 9 -19.48 12.84 2.26
N GLU A 10 -20.75 13.23 2.33
CA GLU A 10 -21.34 14.23 1.44
C GLU A 10 -20.67 15.61 1.61
N ALA A 11 -20.43 16.03 2.85
CA ALA A 11 -19.79 17.32 3.11
C ALA A 11 -18.35 17.38 2.57
N LEU A 12 -17.61 16.28 2.65
CA LEU A 12 -16.27 16.17 2.09
C LEU A 12 -16.32 16.17 0.56
N ALA A 13 -17.26 15.42 -0.03
CA ALA A 13 -17.45 15.37 -1.48
C ALA A 13 -17.75 16.76 -2.05
N ASP A 14 -18.62 17.53 -1.38
CA ASP A 14 -18.92 18.90 -1.75
C ASP A 14 -17.68 19.80 -1.74
N VAL A 15 -16.83 19.70 -0.71
CA VAL A 15 -15.60 20.49 -0.64
C VAL A 15 -14.62 20.09 -1.74
N VAL A 16 -14.37 18.79 -1.92
CA VAL A 16 -13.45 18.30 -2.95
C VAL A 16 -13.95 18.68 -4.34
N ALA A 17 -15.26 18.67 -4.60
CA ALA A 17 -15.82 19.09 -5.87
C ALA A 17 -15.69 20.60 -6.10
N ARG A 18 -16.00 21.41 -5.08
CA ARG A 18 -16.17 22.88 -5.24
C ARG A 18 -14.91 23.69 -5.02
N VAL A 19 -13.90 23.14 -4.34
CA VAL A 19 -12.67 23.89 -4.05
C VAL A 19 -12.02 24.35 -5.36
N ALA A 20 -11.75 25.65 -5.44
CA ALA A 20 -11.09 26.28 -6.58
C ALA A 20 -9.58 26.03 -6.55
N ALA A 21 -9.19 24.80 -6.89
CA ALA A 21 -7.80 24.37 -6.95
C ALA A 21 -7.53 23.50 -8.19
N GLU A 22 -6.38 23.69 -8.84
CA GLU A 22 -5.96 22.83 -9.96
C GLU A 22 -5.72 21.39 -9.48
N VAL A 23 -5.09 21.24 -8.31
CA VAL A 23 -4.81 19.96 -7.67
C VAL A 23 -5.31 20.00 -6.24
N VAL A 24 -5.97 18.93 -5.81
CA VAL A 24 -6.37 18.72 -4.41
C VAL A 24 -5.49 17.62 -3.83
N VAL A 25 -4.94 17.89 -2.65
CA VAL A 25 -4.24 16.91 -1.81
C VAL A 25 -5.08 16.71 -0.56
N LEU A 26 -5.61 15.52 -0.38
CA LEU A 26 -6.45 15.13 0.75
C LEU A 26 -5.68 14.12 1.61
N SER A 27 -5.43 14.48 2.86
CA SER A 27 -4.92 13.55 3.89
C SER A 27 -6.11 12.90 4.59
N TYR A 28 -6.13 11.58 4.67
CA TYR A 28 -7.23 10.84 5.26
C TYR A 28 -6.76 9.56 5.95
N ASN A 29 -7.12 9.41 7.22
CA ASN A 29 -6.73 8.26 8.01
C ASN A 29 -7.68 7.06 7.81
N ASN A 30 -7.14 5.85 7.71
CA ASN A 30 -7.94 4.63 7.54
C ASN A 30 -8.86 4.26 8.72
N GLU A 31 -8.69 4.84 9.91
CA GLU A 31 -9.62 4.71 11.05
C GLU A 31 -10.84 5.65 10.94
N SER A 32 -10.87 6.51 9.93
CA SER A 32 -11.98 7.46 9.70
C SER A 32 -13.18 6.76 9.04
N TRP A 33 -14.15 7.52 8.54
CA TRP A 33 -15.43 6.96 8.11
C TRP A 33 -15.50 6.51 6.65
N LEU A 34 -14.63 7.02 5.77
CA LEU A 34 -14.56 6.60 4.37
C LEU A 34 -13.46 5.56 4.15
N THR A 35 -13.78 4.58 3.32
CA THR A 35 -12.84 3.59 2.82
C THR A 35 -11.95 4.19 1.74
N TYR A 36 -10.87 3.48 1.42
CA TYR A 36 -9.98 3.83 0.32
C TYR A 36 -10.72 4.02 -1.02
N ASP A 37 -11.61 3.09 -1.37
CA ASP A 37 -12.33 3.13 -2.65
C ASP A 37 -13.29 4.34 -2.70
N GLU A 38 -13.99 4.62 -1.59
CA GLU A 38 -14.85 5.80 -1.49
C GLU A 38 -14.06 7.12 -1.61
N LEU A 39 -12.88 7.21 -1.01
CA LEU A 39 -12.00 8.39 -1.15
C LEU A 39 -11.51 8.54 -2.58
N HIS A 40 -11.12 7.43 -3.21
CA HIS A 40 -10.68 7.46 -4.59
C HIS A 40 -11.80 7.97 -5.51
N ASP A 41 -13.00 7.40 -5.39
CA ASP A 41 -14.12 7.72 -6.26
C ASP A 41 -14.60 9.16 -6.06
N LEU A 42 -14.62 9.62 -4.82
CA LEU A 42 -14.88 11.02 -4.47
C LEU A 42 -13.87 11.97 -5.17
N CYS A 43 -12.60 11.61 -5.18
CA CYS A 43 -11.54 12.41 -5.82
C CYS A 43 -11.49 12.25 -7.36
N ALA A 44 -11.99 11.14 -7.91
CA ALA A 44 -11.98 10.86 -9.35
C ALA A 44 -12.81 11.87 -10.16
N ALA A 45 -13.80 12.52 -9.53
CA ALA A 45 -14.55 13.61 -10.13
C ALA A 45 -13.66 14.80 -10.56
N ARG A 46 -12.43 14.93 -10.04
CA ARG A 46 -11.46 15.97 -10.42
C ARG A 46 -10.49 15.56 -11.53
N GLY A 47 -10.57 14.32 -12.03
CA GLY A 47 -9.67 13.78 -13.04
C GLY A 47 -8.77 12.68 -12.53
N HIS A 48 -7.46 12.77 -12.80
CA HIS A 48 -6.53 11.70 -12.44
C HIS A 48 -6.26 11.70 -10.95
N VAL A 49 -6.28 10.52 -10.33
CA VAL A 49 -6.04 10.35 -8.90
C VAL A 49 -4.83 9.44 -8.70
N GLU A 50 -3.95 9.82 -7.79
CA GLU A 50 -2.92 8.96 -7.21
C GLU A 50 -3.12 8.95 -5.70
N VAL A 51 -2.94 7.78 -5.07
CA VAL A 51 -3.02 7.65 -3.61
C VAL A 51 -1.67 7.18 -3.10
N LEU A 52 -1.15 7.88 -2.11
CA LEU A 52 0.05 7.49 -1.37
C LEU A 52 -0.38 7.02 0.01
N ALA A 53 0.06 5.84 0.41
CA ALA A 53 -0.23 5.29 1.73
C ALA A 53 1.02 5.38 2.61
N PHE A 54 0.86 5.94 3.81
CA PHE A 54 1.93 6.07 4.79
C PHE A 54 1.55 5.31 6.07
N ASP A 55 2.38 4.34 6.45
CA ASP A 55 2.26 3.68 7.75
C ASP A 55 2.71 4.66 8.84
N SER A 56 1.82 4.95 9.78
CA SER A 56 2.07 5.86 10.88
C SER A 56 1.83 5.15 12.22
N ALA A 57 2.63 5.53 13.22
CA ALA A 57 2.38 5.09 14.58
C ALA A 57 1.14 5.82 15.10
N ARG A 58 0.15 5.06 15.58
CA ARG A 58 -1.10 5.63 16.10
C ARG A 58 -0.81 6.59 17.25
N TYR A 59 -1.53 7.73 17.30
CA TYR A 59 -1.46 8.67 18.43
C TYR A 59 -1.72 7.92 19.75
N VAL A 60 -1.07 8.34 20.84
CA VAL A 60 -0.97 7.62 22.13
C VAL A 60 -2.33 7.32 22.79
N GLY A 61 -3.45 7.79 22.25
CA GLY A 61 -4.82 7.51 22.70
C GLY A 61 -5.15 6.02 22.87
N ALA A 62 -4.62 5.13 22.03
CA ALA A 62 -4.78 3.67 22.20
C ALA A 62 -4.00 3.09 23.39
N ARG A 63 -3.00 3.81 23.90
CA ARG A 63 -2.21 3.46 25.10
C ARG A 63 -2.68 4.20 26.35
N ILE A 64 -3.32 5.36 26.19
CA ILE A 64 -3.87 6.18 27.28
C ILE A 64 -5.29 5.72 27.65
N GLY A 65 -6.14 5.41 26.65
CA GLY A 65 -7.54 5.03 26.83
C GLY A 65 -7.78 3.60 27.32
N ILE A 66 -6.72 2.83 27.62
CA ILE A 66 -6.86 1.51 28.23
C ILE A 66 -6.96 1.58 29.74
N HIS A 67 -6.82 2.75 30.37
CA HIS A 67 -6.97 2.90 31.82
C HIS A 67 -8.15 3.83 32.15
N ASP A 68 -8.95 3.46 33.15
CA ASP A 68 -10.00 4.33 33.70
C ASP A 68 -9.40 5.44 34.60
N PRO A 69 -10.21 6.39 35.12
CA PRO A 69 -9.72 7.42 36.04
C PRO A 69 -9.09 6.90 37.34
N ALA A 70 -9.31 5.63 37.69
CA ALA A 70 -8.69 4.94 38.83
C ALA A 70 -7.40 4.19 38.42
N GLY A 71 -6.94 4.33 37.18
CA GLY A 71 -5.73 3.69 36.66
C GLY A 71 -5.89 2.20 36.34
N ARG A 72 -7.11 1.66 36.35
CA ARG A 72 -7.36 0.23 36.07
C ARG A 72 -7.47 -0.02 34.59
N ARG A 73 -6.87 -1.11 34.13
CA ARG A 73 -6.89 -1.48 32.71
C ARG A 73 -8.29 -1.95 32.28
N VAL A 74 -8.95 -1.23 31.38
CA VAL A 74 -10.32 -1.48 30.90
C VAL A 74 -10.41 -1.95 29.44
N GLY A 75 -9.28 -2.14 28.76
CA GLY A 75 -9.27 -2.62 27.38
C GLY A 75 -7.93 -3.24 26.92
N THR A 76 -7.98 -3.98 25.81
CA THR A 76 -6.79 -4.50 25.14
C THR A 76 -6.36 -3.52 24.06
N VAL A 77 -5.04 -3.25 23.95
CA VAL A 77 -4.49 -2.42 22.87
C VAL A 77 -4.77 -3.15 21.55
N SER A 78 -5.69 -2.64 20.75
CA SER A 78 -5.90 -3.10 19.38
C SER A 78 -5.42 -2.00 18.42
N HIS A 79 -4.66 -2.43 17.41
CA HIS A 79 -4.10 -1.60 16.32
C HIS A 79 -3.18 -0.46 16.80
N THR A 80 -1.86 -0.72 16.78
CA THR A 80 -0.81 0.25 17.13
C THR A 80 -0.32 1.10 15.95
N ARG A 81 -0.92 0.88 14.77
CA ARG A 81 -0.49 1.41 13.48
C ARG A 81 -1.73 1.87 12.74
N ASN A 82 -1.67 3.04 12.13
CA ASN A 82 -2.71 3.57 11.26
C ASN A 82 -2.10 3.93 9.91
N THR A 83 -2.91 3.84 8.85
CA THR A 83 -2.50 4.21 7.50
C THR A 83 -3.06 5.58 7.19
N GLU A 84 -2.16 6.51 6.89
CA GLU A 84 -2.54 7.81 6.36
C GLU A 84 -2.52 7.76 4.83
N TYR A 85 -3.67 7.98 4.22
CA TYR A 85 -3.78 8.13 2.78
C TYR A 85 -3.61 9.59 2.41
N VAL A 86 -2.66 9.88 1.53
CA VAL A 86 -2.56 11.17 0.83
C VAL A 86 -3.07 10.95 -0.59
N VAL A 87 -4.29 11.40 -0.84
CA VAL A 87 -4.96 11.32 -2.14
C VAL A 87 -4.68 12.62 -2.91
N VAL A 88 -4.05 12.51 -4.07
CA VAL A 88 -3.71 13.63 -4.94
C VAL A 88 -4.56 13.54 -6.20
N CYS A 89 -5.41 14.53 -6.48
CA CYS A 89 -6.29 14.52 -7.65
C CYS A 89 -6.28 15.83 -8.44
N GLY A 90 -6.38 15.72 -9.77
CA GLY A 90 -6.33 16.85 -10.70
C GLY A 90 -5.84 16.46 -12.11
N PRO A 91 -5.27 17.39 -12.89
CA PRO A 91 -4.72 17.09 -14.21
C PRO A 91 -3.63 16.02 -14.17
N ARG A 92 -3.78 14.96 -14.97
CA ARG A 92 -2.90 13.78 -14.97
C ARG A 92 -1.40 14.10 -15.01
N ALA A 93 -0.99 15.00 -15.90
CA ALA A 93 0.41 15.37 -16.04
C ALA A 93 0.97 16.07 -14.79
N ARG A 94 0.17 16.91 -14.13
CA ARG A 94 0.54 17.61 -12.90
C ARG A 94 0.63 16.62 -11.73
N VAL A 95 -0.39 15.79 -11.54
CA VAL A 95 -0.44 14.79 -10.47
C VAL A 95 0.72 13.81 -10.57
N ARG A 96 0.99 13.26 -11.76
CA ARG A 96 2.13 12.34 -11.97
C ARG A 96 3.48 13.00 -11.66
N ARG A 97 3.66 14.27 -12.03
CA ARG A 97 4.89 15.02 -11.71
C ARG A 97 5.06 15.22 -10.21
N MET A 98 4.00 15.61 -9.52
CA MET A 98 4.01 15.82 -8.06
C MET A 98 4.33 14.52 -7.31
N VAL A 99 3.64 13.42 -7.66
CA VAL A 99 3.89 12.11 -7.05
C VAL A 99 5.29 11.59 -7.37
N GLY A 100 5.76 11.79 -8.60
CA GLY A 100 7.14 11.46 -8.99
C GLY A 100 8.17 12.23 -8.16
N ALA A 101 7.97 13.53 -7.93
CA ALA A 101 8.85 14.34 -7.10
C ALA A 101 8.84 13.89 -5.63
N VAL A 102 7.68 13.52 -5.08
CA VAL A 102 7.59 12.93 -3.72
C VAL A 102 8.38 11.62 -3.67
N ALA A 103 8.30 10.75 -4.67
CA ALA A 103 9.10 9.53 -4.70
C ALA A 103 10.62 9.82 -4.69
N SER A 104 11.07 10.90 -5.36
CA SER A 104 12.47 11.33 -5.36
C SER A 104 12.90 12.08 -4.09
N ALA A 105 11.97 12.73 -3.38
CA ALA A 105 12.23 13.59 -2.23
C ALA A 105 11.95 12.93 -0.87
N THR A 106 11.13 11.88 -0.82
CA THR A 106 10.76 11.24 0.44
C THR A 106 11.95 10.45 0.96
N THR A 107 12.56 10.95 2.04
CA THR A 107 13.35 10.10 2.93
C THR A 107 12.39 9.08 3.51
N PRO A 108 12.55 7.78 3.24
CA PRO A 108 11.63 6.78 3.77
C PRO A 108 11.61 6.85 5.31
N PRO A 109 10.48 6.54 5.97
CA PRO A 109 10.47 6.37 7.42
C PRO A 109 11.61 5.43 7.82
N ARG A 110 12.21 5.59 9.01
CA ARG A 110 13.46 4.89 9.40
C ARG A 110 13.36 3.36 9.22
N ALA A 111 12.16 2.79 9.24
CA ALA A 111 11.85 1.37 8.98
C ALA A 111 11.70 0.99 7.49
N GLU A 112 11.44 1.95 6.60
CA GLU A 112 11.29 1.79 5.15
C GLU A 112 12.52 2.26 4.35
N ARG A 113 13.56 2.77 5.03
CA ARG A 113 14.82 3.09 4.35
C ARG A 113 15.37 1.80 3.77
N VAL A 114 15.28 1.72 2.45
CA VAL A 114 15.93 0.72 1.62
C VAL A 114 17.42 0.90 1.88
N GLY A 115 18.01 -0.02 2.66
CA GLY A 115 19.42 0.04 3.00
C GLY A 115 20.27 0.05 1.72
N PRO A 116 21.42 0.73 1.70
CA PRO A 116 22.33 0.64 0.56
C PRO A 116 22.64 -0.84 0.23
N GLY A 117 22.51 -1.21 -1.05
CA GLY A 117 22.66 -2.60 -1.51
C GLY A 117 21.38 -3.42 -1.57
N ALA A 118 20.23 -2.87 -1.17
CA ALA A 118 18.97 -3.58 -1.27
C ALA A 118 18.62 -3.93 -2.72
N THR A 119 18.01 -5.09 -2.90
CA THR A 119 17.64 -5.61 -4.21
C THR A 119 16.21 -6.11 -4.15
N LEU A 120 15.42 -5.77 -5.16
CA LEU A 120 14.14 -6.41 -5.42
C LEU A 120 14.34 -7.44 -6.53
N VAL A 121 13.91 -8.67 -6.27
CA VAL A 121 13.88 -9.74 -7.27
C VAL A 121 12.44 -10.17 -7.46
N THR A 122 11.99 -10.24 -8.70
CA THR A 122 10.70 -10.80 -9.07
C THR A 122 10.91 -12.26 -9.42
N LEU A 123 10.17 -13.13 -8.74
CA LEU A 123 10.22 -14.58 -8.94
C LEU A 123 8.88 -15.04 -9.53
N SER A 124 8.95 -15.88 -10.55
CA SER A 124 7.78 -16.56 -11.11
C SER A 124 8.01 -18.07 -11.09
N GLY A 125 7.00 -18.84 -10.69
CA GLY A 125 7.05 -20.31 -10.63
C GLY A 125 5.68 -20.91 -10.40
N GLY A 126 5.44 -22.12 -10.91
CA GLY A 126 4.15 -22.82 -10.81
C GLY A 126 4.15 -23.95 -9.77
N PRO A 127 2.99 -24.60 -9.56
CA PRO A 127 2.90 -25.81 -8.76
C PRO A 127 3.90 -26.87 -9.27
N GLY A 128 4.81 -27.32 -8.41
CA GLY A 128 5.86 -28.28 -8.80
C GLY A 128 7.00 -27.69 -9.67
N VAL A 129 6.98 -26.39 -9.96
CA VAL A 129 8.03 -25.70 -10.72
C VAL A 129 8.79 -24.75 -9.79
N PRO A 130 10.13 -24.89 -9.65
CA PRO A 130 10.91 -24.00 -8.81
C PRO A 130 10.82 -22.56 -9.32
N ALA A 131 10.57 -21.62 -8.41
CA ALA A 131 10.48 -20.21 -8.74
C ALA A 131 11.82 -19.69 -9.30
N ARG A 132 11.77 -19.02 -10.45
CA ARG A 132 12.94 -18.44 -11.12
C ARG A 132 12.88 -16.92 -11.14
N PRO A 133 14.02 -16.22 -11.04
CA PRO A 133 14.08 -14.78 -11.28
C PRO A 133 13.61 -14.43 -12.69
N VAL A 134 12.63 -13.53 -12.78
CA VAL A 134 12.13 -12.97 -14.05
C VAL A 134 12.48 -11.49 -14.19
N GLY A 135 12.96 -10.85 -13.13
CA GLY A 135 13.41 -9.47 -13.13
C GLY A 135 14.11 -9.11 -11.81
N SER A 136 14.94 -8.07 -11.85
CA SER A 136 15.56 -7.53 -10.64
C SER A 136 15.94 -6.07 -10.80
N THR A 137 15.91 -5.33 -9.69
CA THR A 137 16.37 -3.95 -9.63
C THR A 137 17.09 -3.66 -8.31
N ARG A 138 18.11 -2.78 -8.39
CA ARG A 138 18.82 -2.19 -7.24
C ARG A 138 18.52 -0.69 -7.11
N ASP A 139 17.69 -0.13 -7.99
CA ASP A 139 17.31 1.27 -7.91
C ASP A 139 16.41 1.51 -6.69
N GLY A 140 16.92 2.27 -5.73
CA GLY A 140 16.23 2.57 -4.49
C GLY A 140 14.89 3.28 -4.71
N ALA A 141 14.76 4.10 -5.76
CA ALA A 141 13.52 4.81 -6.07
C ALA A 141 12.45 3.84 -6.59
N THR A 142 12.81 2.93 -7.50
CA THR A 142 11.92 1.85 -7.97
C THR A 142 11.49 0.94 -6.83
N ILE A 143 12.43 0.50 -5.97
CA ILE A 143 12.12 -0.35 -4.81
C ILE A 143 11.14 0.36 -3.86
N ALA A 144 11.35 1.65 -3.59
CA ALA A 144 10.45 2.45 -2.76
C ALA A 144 9.05 2.58 -3.38
N ARG A 145 8.96 2.82 -4.70
CA ARG A 145 7.67 2.93 -5.40
C ARG A 145 6.89 1.61 -5.37
N VAL A 146 7.56 0.48 -5.57
CA VAL A 146 6.92 -0.85 -5.47
C VAL A 146 6.37 -1.07 -4.07
N ARG A 147 7.12 -0.72 -3.01
CA ARG A 147 6.62 -0.83 -1.62
C ARG A 147 5.41 0.05 -1.36
N GLN A 148 5.42 1.30 -1.85
CA GLN A 148 4.26 2.20 -1.75
C GLN A 148 3.02 1.63 -2.44
N LEU A 149 3.18 1.06 -3.64
CA LEU A 149 2.10 0.45 -4.39
C LEU A 149 1.48 -0.74 -3.64
N VAL A 150 2.31 -1.59 -3.03
CA VAL A 150 1.84 -2.71 -2.20
C VAL A 150 1.11 -2.18 -0.95
N ASN A 151 1.69 -1.21 -0.24
CA ASN A 151 1.11 -0.66 0.98
C ASN A 151 -0.20 0.12 0.73
N ALA A 152 -0.44 0.58 -0.50
CA ALA A 152 -1.67 1.25 -0.89
C ALA A 152 -2.83 0.28 -1.18
N LEU A 153 -2.58 -1.03 -1.28
CA LEU A 153 -3.64 -2.02 -1.44
C LEU A 153 -4.44 -2.15 -0.13
N PRO A 154 -5.79 -2.12 -0.20
CA PRO A 154 -6.61 -2.31 0.99
C PRO A 154 -6.49 -3.73 1.54
N ALA A 155 -6.74 -3.88 2.84
CA ALA A 155 -6.90 -5.19 3.44
C ALA A 155 -8.07 -5.93 2.79
N PHE A 156 -7.85 -7.21 2.51
CA PHE A 156 -8.78 -8.12 1.89
C PHE A 156 -9.11 -9.25 2.86
N HIS A 157 -10.41 -9.45 3.07
CA HIS A 157 -10.96 -10.55 3.84
C HIS A 157 -11.75 -11.43 2.87
N PRO A 158 -11.21 -12.58 2.44
CA PRO A 158 -11.96 -13.45 1.55
C PRO A 158 -13.24 -13.94 2.24
N ALA A 159 -14.36 -13.83 1.54
CA ALA A 159 -15.61 -14.46 1.96
C ALA A 159 -15.56 -15.93 1.54
N ALA A 160 -15.41 -16.83 2.52
CA ALA A 160 -15.24 -18.28 2.35
C ALA A 160 -13.94 -18.73 1.62
N VAL A 161 -13.72 -20.05 1.64
CA VAL A 161 -12.55 -20.73 1.07
C VAL A 161 -12.44 -20.36 -0.41
N CYS A 162 -11.47 -19.50 -0.71
CA CYS A 162 -11.13 -19.19 -2.08
C CYS A 162 -10.61 -20.47 -2.74
N PRO A 163 -11.14 -20.86 -3.91
CA PRO A 163 -10.54 -21.96 -4.66
C PRO A 163 -9.08 -21.58 -4.90
N ASP A 164 -8.17 -22.46 -4.47
CA ASP A 164 -6.76 -22.38 -4.84
C ASP A 164 -6.67 -22.64 -6.33
N ASP A 165 -6.98 -21.62 -7.14
CA ASP A 165 -6.63 -21.64 -8.53
C ASP A 165 -5.10 -21.74 -8.60
N LEU A 166 -4.65 -22.70 -9.39
CA LEU A 166 -3.25 -23.10 -9.62
C LEU A 166 -2.40 -21.99 -10.27
N THR A 167 -2.78 -20.73 -10.10
CA THR A 167 -2.02 -19.56 -10.53
C THR A 167 -0.77 -19.41 -9.68
N VAL A 168 0.35 -19.70 -10.37
CA VAL A 168 1.73 -19.28 -10.13
C VAL A 168 1.84 -18.12 -9.12
N PRO A 169 2.46 -18.30 -7.93
CA PRO A 169 2.76 -17.17 -7.08
C PRO A 169 3.82 -16.31 -7.75
N TYR A 170 3.42 -15.13 -8.21
CA TYR A 170 4.38 -14.08 -8.53
C TYR A 170 4.86 -13.48 -7.20
N VAL A 171 6.15 -13.61 -6.92
CA VAL A 171 6.71 -13.19 -5.63
C VAL A 171 7.69 -12.04 -5.83
N LEU A 172 7.41 -10.94 -5.15
CA LEU A 172 8.38 -9.88 -4.91
C LEU A 172 9.22 -10.27 -3.70
N ALA A 173 10.53 -10.43 -3.86
CA ALA A 173 11.46 -10.71 -2.78
C ALA A 173 12.40 -9.52 -2.56
N PHE A 174 12.38 -8.98 -1.34
CA PHE A 174 13.19 -7.84 -0.94
C PHE A 174 14.39 -8.30 -0.12
N TYR A 175 15.58 -7.97 -0.60
CA TYR A 175 16.86 -8.32 0.02
C TYR A 175 17.53 -7.07 0.56
N ARG A 176 18.24 -7.18 1.69
CA ARG A 176 19.22 -6.17 2.10
C ARG A 176 20.53 -6.31 1.32
N THR A 177 20.90 -7.55 1.04
CA THR A 177 22.11 -7.92 0.30
C THR A 177 21.77 -9.09 -0.63
N PRO A 178 22.13 -9.03 -1.93
CA PRO A 178 21.94 -10.15 -2.85
C PRO A 178 22.51 -11.46 -2.29
N GLY A 179 21.84 -12.59 -2.54
CA GLY A 179 22.31 -13.91 -2.10
C GLY A 179 22.02 -14.26 -0.63
N THR A 180 21.45 -13.34 0.14
CA THR A 180 20.98 -13.61 1.52
C THR A 180 19.50 -13.99 1.55
N ALA A 181 18.95 -14.38 2.72
CA ALA A 181 17.52 -14.56 2.85
C ALA A 181 16.78 -13.20 2.69
N PRO A 182 15.67 -13.13 1.92
CA PRO A 182 14.92 -11.90 1.79
C PRO A 182 14.28 -11.53 3.13
N PHE A 183 14.31 -10.24 3.47
CA PHE A 183 13.72 -9.76 4.72
C PHE A 183 12.19 -9.62 4.62
N ALA A 184 11.67 -9.44 3.40
CA ALA A 184 10.25 -9.38 3.11
C ALA A 184 9.94 -10.05 1.77
N ARG A 185 8.77 -10.68 1.68
CA ARG A 185 8.19 -11.18 0.43
C ARG A 185 6.76 -10.73 0.30
N VAL A 186 6.34 -10.44 -0.94
CA VAL A 186 4.95 -10.18 -1.30
C VAL A 186 4.57 -11.17 -2.38
N GLY A 187 3.70 -12.12 -2.06
CA GLY A 187 3.18 -13.09 -3.02
C GLY A 187 1.85 -12.61 -3.58
N PHE A 188 1.74 -12.51 -4.90
CA PHE A 188 0.48 -12.22 -5.59
C PHE A 188 -0.15 -13.53 -6.06
N GLN A 189 -1.37 -13.78 -5.59
CA GLN A 189 -2.28 -14.80 -6.12
C GLN A 189 -3.27 -14.07 -7.02
N LEU A 190 -3.33 -14.42 -8.31
CA LEU A 190 -4.12 -13.70 -9.30
C LEU A 190 -5.31 -14.50 -9.85
N GLY A 191 -5.38 -15.80 -9.55
CA GLY A 191 -6.53 -16.66 -9.85
C GLY A 191 -7.46 -16.82 -8.64
N GLY A 192 -8.65 -17.36 -8.88
CA GLY A 192 -9.68 -17.61 -7.89
C GLY A 192 -10.12 -16.33 -7.19
N CYS A 193 -9.55 -16.08 -6.02
CA CYS A 193 -9.64 -14.81 -5.30
C CYS A 193 -8.33 -14.04 -5.39
N PRO A 194 -8.24 -13.03 -6.26
CA PRO A 194 -7.02 -12.25 -6.38
C PRO A 194 -6.68 -11.54 -5.06
N HIS A 195 -5.50 -11.82 -4.53
CA HIS A 195 -4.98 -11.17 -3.32
C HIS A 195 -3.45 -11.17 -3.30
N ALA A 196 -2.86 -10.37 -2.42
CA ALA A 196 -1.44 -10.36 -2.13
C ALA A 196 -1.17 -10.65 -0.64
N THR A 197 -0.20 -11.50 -0.36
CA THR A 197 0.21 -11.82 1.02
C THR A 197 1.58 -11.23 1.31
N VAL A 198 1.72 -10.52 2.43
CA VAL A 198 3.01 -9.97 2.88
C VAL A 198 3.58 -10.87 3.99
N SER A 199 4.82 -11.33 3.80
CA SER A 199 5.52 -12.17 4.77
C SER A 199 6.93 -11.66 5.08
N HIS A 200 7.34 -11.75 6.35
CA HIS A 200 8.72 -11.57 6.79
C HIS A 200 9.28 -12.92 7.25
N GLY A 201 10.29 -13.44 6.55
CA GLY A 201 10.71 -14.84 6.72
C GLY A 201 9.56 -15.81 6.40
N ALA A 202 9.26 -16.72 7.31
CA ALA A 202 8.16 -17.68 7.18
C ALA A 202 6.80 -17.16 7.70
N ARG A 203 6.76 -15.94 8.28
CA ARG A 203 5.57 -15.41 8.96
C ARG A 203 4.83 -14.43 8.07
N VAL A 204 3.52 -14.62 7.91
CA VAL A 204 2.62 -13.61 7.33
C VAL A 204 2.42 -12.48 8.35
N VAL A 205 2.60 -11.23 7.92
CA VAL A 205 2.69 -10.06 8.82
C VAL A 205 1.56 -9.04 8.64
N ALA A 206 0.66 -9.26 7.68
CA ALA A 206 -0.53 -8.45 7.45
C ALA A 206 -1.69 -9.36 7.02
N PRO A 207 -2.95 -8.92 7.16
CA PRO A 207 -4.05 -9.51 6.40
C PRO A 207 -3.68 -9.54 4.91
N PRO A 208 -4.22 -10.48 4.11
CA PRO A 208 -4.12 -10.41 2.66
C PRO A 208 -4.54 -9.02 2.18
N LEU A 209 -3.90 -8.54 1.12
CA LEU A 209 -4.21 -7.29 0.47
C LEU A 209 -4.97 -7.58 -0.82
N GLY A 210 -5.89 -6.74 -1.25
CA GLY A 210 -6.70 -7.04 -2.43
C GLY A 210 -7.45 -5.83 -2.96
N GLY A 211 -8.69 -6.04 -3.40
CA GLY A 211 -9.55 -4.99 -3.95
C GLY A 211 -9.40 -4.81 -5.47
N PRO A 212 -10.23 -3.93 -6.06
CA PRO A 212 -10.39 -3.81 -7.52
C PRO A 212 -9.11 -3.40 -8.26
N ARG A 213 -8.13 -2.83 -7.54
CA ARG A 213 -6.86 -2.35 -8.10
C ARG A 213 -5.73 -3.36 -8.07
N LEU A 214 -5.91 -4.52 -7.44
CA LEU A 214 -4.82 -5.47 -7.27
C LEU A 214 -4.13 -5.82 -8.59
N LEU A 215 -4.91 -6.11 -9.63
CA LEU A 215 -4.39 -6.47 -10.95
C LEU A 215 -3.66 -5.29 -11.60
N ALA A 216 -4.22 -4.07 -11.54
CA ALA A 216 -3.58 -2.88 -12.08
C ALA A 216 -2.27 -2.53 -11.35
N THR A 217 -2.25 -2.67 -10.02
CA THR A 217 -1.05 -2.52 -9.18
C THR A 217 0.00 -3.55 -9.56
N PHE A 218 -0.38 -4.81 -9.73
CA PHE A 218 0.50 -5.88 -10.17
C PHE A 218 1.15 -5.56 -11.53
N THR A 219 0.37 -5.22 -12.55
CA THR A 219 0.87 -4.88 -13.89
C THR A 219 1.82 -3.68 -13.87
N LEU A 220 1.53 -2.68 -13.04
CA LEU A 220 2.40 -1.52 -12.87
C LEU A 220 3.74 -1.90 -12.23
N ILE A 221 3.73 -2.77 -11.21
CA ILE A 221 4.94 -3.28 -10.58
C ILE A 221 5.79 -4.06 -11.58
N GLN A 222 5.18 -4.95 -12.38
CA GLN A 222 5.90 -5.67 -13.45
C GLN A 222 6.59 -4.69 -14.39
N THR A 223 5.84 -3.69 -14.87
CA THR A 223 6.37 -2.66 -15.79
C THR A 223 7.57 -1.94 -15.18
N LEU A 224 7.47 -1.51 -13.90
CA LEU A 224 8.54 -0.80 -13.20
C LEU A 224 9.82 -1.64 -13.04
N VAL A 225 9.69 -2.94 -12.77
CA VAL A 225 10.85 -3.82 -12.56
C VAL A 225 11.44 -4.32 -13.88
N GLU A 226 10.61 -4.56 -14.90
CA GLU A 226 11.03 -5.08 -16.21
C GLU A 226 11.61 -3.99 -17.14
N HIS A 227 11.16 -2.73 -17.03
CA HIS A 227 11.68 -1.63 -17.86
C HIS A 227 12.94 -0.98 -17.29
N HIS A 228 13.34 -1.29 -16.06
CA HIS A 228 14.59 -0.83 -15.43
C HIS A 228 15.44 -2.03 -14.96
N PRO A 229 15.86 -2.91 -15.88
CA PRO A 229 16.78 -3.97 -15.51
C PRO A 229 18.08 -3.34 -15.02
N SER A 230 18.60 -3.84 -13.90
CA SER A 230 19.93 -3.48 -13.42
C SER A 230 20.94 -3.70 -14.55
N ARG A 231 21.55 -2.62 -15.04
CA ARG A 231 22.79 -2.72 -15.83
C ARG A 231 23.81 -3.43 -14.93
N THR A 232 24.22 -4.61 -15.37
CA THR A 232 25.25 -5.45 -14.75
C THR A 232 26.51 -4.66 -14.46
#